data_AF-A0A973M6M0-F1
#
_entry.id   AF-A0A973M6M0-F1
#
_cell.length_a   1.000
_cell.length_b   1.000
_cell.length_c   1.000
_cell.angle_alpha   90.00
_cell.angle_beta   90.00
_cell.angle_gamma   90.00
#
_symmetry.space_group_name_H-M   'P 1'
#
loop_
_entity.id
_entity.type
_entity.pdbx_description
1 polymer ?
#
loop_
_entity_poly.entity_id
_entity_poly.type
_entity_poly.pdbx_seq_one_letter_code
_entity_poly.pdbx_strand_id
1 'polypeptide(L)'
;MDADVPAGLARRGSKLWKQAVETWQLSPAHLVLLEEACRITDRLDVLNAIILQGSVQVNGDEGERPDIQGVLAETRQQQGALRMLIAEIRQGQVGFAPAAPSSEQEATGVTDLRARIAKKKAEG
;
A
#
# COMPACT_ATOMS: atom_id res chain seq x y z
N MET A 1 -12.23 -22.52 11.63
CA MET A 1 -11.09 -22.43 12.56
C MET A 1 -10.93 -20.94 12.81
N ASP A 2 -11.22 -20.48 14.00
CA ASP A 2 -10.95 -19.09 14.36
C ASP A 2 -9.43 -18.94 14.36
N ALA A 3 -8.91 -18.15 13.41
CA ALA A 3 -7.49 -17.89 13.34
C ALA A 3 -7.16 -16.86 14.43
N ASP A 4 -6.50 -17.32 15.50
CA ASP A 4 -6.06 -16.46 16.58
C ASP A 4 -5.30 -15.25 16.05
N VAL A 5 -5.49 -14.10 16.71
CA VAL A 5 -4.81 -12.87 16.31
C VAL A 5 -3.30 -13.05 16.51
N PRO A 6 -2.47 -12.75 15.49
CA PRO A 6 -1.02 -12.85 15.60
C PRO A 6 -0.46 -12.02 16.77
N ALA A 7 0.55 -12.57 17.43
CA ALA A 7 1.19 -11.91 18.55
C ALA A 7 1.90 -10.60 18.11
N GLY A 8 1.82 -9.59 18.96
CA GLY A 8 2.51 -8.31 18.75
C GLY A 8 1.80 -7.33 17.82
N LEU A 9 0.58 -7.64 17.35
CA LEU A 9 -0.24 -6.65 16.65
C LEU A 9 -0.79 -5.61 17.64
N ALA A 10 -0.77 -4.35 17.24
CA ALA A 10 -1.42 -3.27 17.97
C ALA A 10 -2.90 -3.18 17.57
N ARG A 11 -3.57 -2.11 18.02
CA ARG A 11 -5.03 -1.97 17.91
C ARG A 11 -5.53 -2.04 16.47
N ARG A 12 -4.87 -1.35 15.53
CA ARG A 12 -5.36 -1.20 14.16
C ARG A 12 -5.10 -2.45 13.32
N GLY A 13 -3.91 -3.04 13.44
CA GLY A 13 -3.56 -4.33 12.85
C GLY A 13 -4.44 -5.46 13.37
N SER A 14 -4.65 -5.54 14.69
CA SER A 14 -5.56 -6.54 15.28
C SER A 14 -7.00 -6.42 14.77
N LYS A 15 -7.48 -5.18 14.58
CA LYS A 15 -8.80 -4.92 14.01
C LYS A 15 -8.88 -5.38 12.56
N LEU A 16 -7.86 -5.04 11.75
CA LEU A 16 -7.79 -5.48 10.35
C LEU A 16 -7.79 -7.00 10.26
N TRP A 17 -7.00 -7.69 11.08
CA TRP A 17 -6.96 -9.15 11.13
C TRP A 17 -8.35 -9.75 11.35
N LYS A 18 -9.02 -9.37 12.44
CA LYS A 18 -10.34 -9.89 12.81
C LYS A 18 -11.36 -9.68 11.69
N GLN A 19 -11.44 -8.45 11.16
CA GLN A 19 -12.36 -8.13 10.09
C GLN A 19 -12.07 -8.92 8.81
N ALA A 20 -10.79 -9.08 8.47
CA ALA A 20 -10.38 -9.80 7.27
C ALA A 20 -10.66 -11.30 7.38
N VAL A 21 -10.31 -11.96 8.48
CA VAL A 21 -10.56 -13.40 8.64
C VAL A 21 -12.06 -13.75 8.74
N GLU A 22 -12.88 -12.81 9.20
CA GLU A 22 -14.34 -12.94 9.21
C GLU A 22 -14.97 -12.71 7.82
N THR A 23 -14.43 -11.79 7.03
CA THR A 23 -15.07 -11.32 5.79
C THR A 23 -14.51 -11.97 4.52
N TRP A 24 -13.23 -12.37 4.53
CA TRP A 24 -12.50 -12.81 3.34
C TRP A 24 -12.28 -14.30 3.33
N GLN A 25 -12.35 -14.90 2.14
CA GLN A 25 -11.93 -16.27 1.91
C GLN A 25 -10.42 -16.30 1.66
N LEU A 26 -9.67 -16.65 2.70
CA LEU A 26 -8.21 -16.59 2.72
C LEU A 26 -7.61 -17.99 2.64
N SER A 27 -6.62 -18.16 1.76
CA SER A 27 -5.76 -19.33 1.75
C SER A 27 -4.71 -19.20 2.86
N PRO A 28 -4.00 -20.29 3.22
CA PRO A 28 -2.87 -20.19 4.14
C PRO A 28 -1.81 -19.17 3.70
N ALA A 29 -1.56 -19.04 2.40
CA ALA A 29 -0.65 -18.03 1.87
C ALA A 29 -1.18 -16.60 2.09
N HIS A 30 -2.49 -16.37 1.92
CA HIS A 30 -3.08 -15.06 2.19
C HIS A 30 -3.06 -14.70 3.67
N LEU A 31 -3.13 -15.67 4.58
CA LEU A 31 -3.01 -15.39 6.02
C LEU A 31 -1.63 -14.83 6.37
N VAL A 32 -0.56 -15.34 5.75
CA VAL A 32 0.79 -14.79 5.92
C VAL A 32 0.86 -13.35 5.40
N LEU A 33 0.30 -13.09 4.21
CA LEU A 33 0.28 -11.72 3.65
C LEU A 33 -0.58 -10.77 4.48
N LEU A 34 -1.69 -11.25 5.04
CA LEU A 34 -2.56 -10.48 5.92
C LEU A 34 -1.85 -10.10 7.21
N GLU A 35 -1.06 -11.01 7.79
CA GLU A 35 -0.27 -10.72 8.98
C GLU A 35 0.71 -9.57 8.72
N GLU A 36 1.45 -9.62 7.61
CA GLU A 36 2.35 -8.53 7.21
C GLU A 36 1.60 -7.22 6.95
N ALA A 37 0.43 -7.28 6.31
CA ALA A 37 -0.43 -6.11 6.12
C ALA A 37 -0.88 -5.48 7.46
N CYS A 38 -1.15 -6.31 8.48
CA CYS A 38 -1.48 -5.84 9.83
C CYS A 38 -0.28 -5.15 10.49
N ARG A 39 0.91 -5.74 10.41
CA ARG A 39 2.16 -5.15 10.94
C ARG A 39 2.48 -3.80 10.29
N ILE A 40 2.31 -3.69 8.96
CA ILE A 40 2.50 -2.42 8.24
C ILE A 40 1.47 -1.39 8.69
N THR A 41 0.22 -1.81 8.88
CA THR A 41 -0.86 -0.92 9.35
C THR A 41 -0.54 -0.31 10.72
N ASP A 42 -0.03 -1.12 11.65
CA ASP A 42 0.40 -0.62 12.97
C ASP A 42 1.63 0.30 12.87
N ARG A 43 2.60 -0.04 12.01
CA ARG A 43 3.77 0.82 11.78
C ARG A 43 3.40 2.17 11.18
N LEU A 44 2.39 2.22 10.31
CA LEU A 44 1.86 3.48 9.78
C LEU A 44 1.25 4.37 10.86
N ASP A 45 0.62 3.80 11.90
CA ASP A 45 0.12 4.59 13.03
C ASP A 45 1.28 5.21 13.83
N VAL A 46 2.37 4.48 14.03
CA VAL A 46 3.60 4.99 14.67
C VAL A 46 4.24 6.11 13.85
N LEU A 47 4.43 5.89 12.55
CA LEU A 47 5.00 6.90 11.64
C LEU A 47 4.14 8.17 11.61
N ASN A 48 2.81 8.01 11.59
CA ASN A 48 1.88 9.14 11.66
C ASN A 48 2.02 9.91 12.98
N ALA A 49 2.18 9.22 14.11
CA ALA A 49 2.40 9.88 15.39
C ALA A 49 3.70 10.71 15.40
N ILE A 50 4.79 10.18 14.82
CA ILE A 50 6.07 10.89 14.68
C ILE A 50 5.91 12.14 13.81
N ILE A 51 5.20 12.03 12.67
CA ILE A 51 4.93 13.16 11.77
C ILE A 51 4.14 14.25 12.50
N LEU A 52 3.11 13.89 13.26
CA LEU A 52 2.29 14.83 14.02
C LEU A 52 3.07 15.51 15.14
N GLN A 53 3.94 14.78 15.84
CA GLN A 53 4.80 15.38 16.87
C GLN A 53 5.81 16.36 16.26
N GLY A 54 6.48 15.95 15.18
CA GLY A 54 7.46 16.79 14.51
C GLY A 54 6.85 18.03 13.84
N SER A 55 5.63 17.95 13.30
CA SER A 55 4.95 19.11 12.71
C SER A 55 4.57 20.17 13.75
N VAL A 56 4.27 19.76 15.00
CA VAL A 56 4.06 20.68 16.12
C VAL A 56 5.35 21.41 16.49
N GLN A 57 6.50 20.71 16.47
CA GLN A 57 7.82 21.32 16.76
C GLN A 57 8.35 22.25 15.68
N VAL A 58 7.97 22.07 14.41
CA VAL A 58 8.33 23.03 13.35
C VAL A 58 7.74 24.43 13.61
N ASN A 59 6.66 24.52 14.39
CA ASN A 59 6.05 25.78 14.81
C ASN A 59 6.64 26.37 16.11
N GLY A 60 7.63 25.72 16.75
CA GLY A 60 8.22 26.17 18.01
C GLY A 60 9.66 25.70 18.21
N ASP A 61 10.58 26.67 18.20
CA ASP A 61 12.03 26.64 18.49
C ASP A 61 12.93 25.60 17.77
N GLU A 62 14.15 26.02 17.42
CA GLU A 62 15.12 25.29 16.56
C GLU A 62 15.93 24.20 17.30
N GLY A 63 15.26 23.32 18.05
CA GLY A 63 15.91 22.14 18.65
C GLY A 63 16.33 21.06 17.65
N GLU A 64 16.90 19.95 18.15
CA GLU A 64 17.26 18.76 17.37
C GLU A 64 15.99 18.12 16.78
N ARG A 65 15.68 18.44 15.51
CA ARG A 65 14.46 18.00 14.84
C ARG A 65 14.62 16.59 14.29
N PRO A 66 13.62 15.70 14.44
CA PRO A 66 13.59 14.44 13.70
C PRO A 66 13.60 14.73 12.19
N ASP A 67 14.29 13.89 11.40
CA ASP A 67 14.28 13.98 9.94
C ASP A 67 12.89 13.64 9.38
N ILE A 68 12.03 14.66 9.29
CA ILE A 68 10.67 14.53 8.80
C ILE A 68 10.63 14.06 7.35
N GLN A 69 11.62 14.41 6.52
CA GLN A 69 11.65 13.96 5.13
C GLN A 69 11.88 12.45 5.05
N GLY A 70 12.80 11.91 5.85
CA GLY A 70 13.02 10.48 5.99
C GLY A 70 11.78 9.73 6.46
N VAL A 71 11.09 10.25 7.49
CA VAL A 71 9.84 9.64 8.00
C VAL A 71 8.72 9.64 6.95
N LEU A 72 8.58 10.73 6.19
CA LEU A 72 7.61 10.81 5.09
C LEU A 72 7.95 9.84 3.95
N ALA A 73 9.23 9.67 3.63
CA ALA A 73 9.67 8.70 2.62
C ALA A 73 9.33 7.26 3.04
N GLU A 74 9.67 6.88 4.29
CA GLU A 74 9.32 5.57 4.85
C GLU A 74 7.80 5.35 4.87
N THR A 75 7.03 6.37 5.23
CA THR A 75 5.56 6.30 5.23
C THR A 75 5.00 5.97 3.85
N ARG A 76 5.51 6.61 2.78
CA ARG A 76 5.09 6.31 1.41
C ARG A 76 5.47 4.88 1.00
N GLN A 77 6.66 4.42 1.40
CA GLN A 77 7.09 3.04 1.13
C GLN A 77 6.18 2.01 1.82
N GLN A 78 5.84 2.23 3.09
CA GLN A 78 4.89 1.40 3.84
C GLN A 78 3.50 1.38 3.19
N GLN A 79 2.99 2.55 2.77
CA GLN A 79 1.71 2.64 2.04
C GLN A 79 1.73 1.85 0.72
N GLY A 80 2.83 1.94 -0.02
CA GLY A 80 3.03 1.18 -1.26
C GLY A 80 3.04 -0.33 -1.02
N ALA A 81 3.81 -0.79 -0.04
CA ALA A 81 3.87 -2.20 0.33
C ALA A 81 2.49 -2.73 0.78
N LEU A 82 1.78 -1.97 1.62
CA LEU A 82 0.42 -2.32 2.06
C LEU A 82 -0.53 -2.45 0.86
N ARG A 83 -0.50 -1.50 -0.08
CA ARG A 83 -1.31 -1.56 -1.30
C ARG A 83 -1.05 -2.84 -2.09
N MET A 84 0.21 -3.24 -2.23
CA MET A 84 0.59 -4.44 -2.97
C MET A 84 0.09 -5.71 -2.27
N LEU A 85 0.27 -5.84 -0.96
CA LEU A 85 -0.21 -6.99 -0.20
C LEU A 85 -1.74 -7.13 -0.28
N ILE A 86 -2.48 -6.03 -0.13
CA ILE A 86 -3.94 -6.05 -0.23
C ILE A 86 -4.39 -6.41 -1.66
N ALA A 87 -3.69 -5.93 -2.69
CA ALA A 87 -3.99 -6.29 -4.07
C ALA A 87 -3.78 -7.79 -4.33
N GLU A 88 -2.68 -8.36 -3.83
CA GLU A 88 -2.37 -9.79 -3.96
C GLU A 88 -3.43 -10.65 -3.25
N ILE A 89 -3.77 -10.31 -2.00
CA ILE A 89 -4.81 -11.01 -1.23
C ILE A 89 -6.13 -11.01 -1.98
N ARG A 90 -6.52 -9.88 -2.60
CA ARG A 90 -7.77 -9.76 -3.37
C ARG A 90 -7.79 -10.62 -4.61
N GLN A 91 -6.68 -10.69 -5.35
CA GLN A 91 -6.59 -11.48 -6.59
C GLN A 91 -6.72 -12.98 -6.33
N GLY A 92 -6.23 -13.46 -5.18
CA GLY A 92 -6.32 -14.87 -4.82
C GLY A 92 -7.64 -15.29 -4.15
N GLN A 93 -8.59 -14.38 -3.90
CA GLN A 93 -9.87 -14.76 -3.30
C GLN A 93 -10.67 -15.67 -4.24
N VAL A 94 -11.18 -16.78 -3.73
CA VAL A 94 -12.01 -17.72 -4.51
C VAL A 94 -13.26 -16.96 -4.98
N GLY A 95 -13.44 -16.89 -6.30
CA GLY A 95 -14.54 -16.12 -6.92
C GLY A 95 -14.18 -14.68 -7.31
N PHE A 96 -12.92 -14.24 -7.15
CA PHE A 96 -12.43 -13.05 -7.85
C PHE A 96 -12.35 -13.37 -9.35
N ALA A 97 -13.46 -13.15 -10.07
CA ALA A 97 -13.37 -12.99 -11.50
C ALA A 97 -12.54 -11.73 -11.76
N PRO A 98 -11.40 -11.79 -12.48
CA PRO A 98 -10.76 -10.57 -12.92
C PRO A 98 -11.82 -9.75 -13.64
N ALA A 99 -11.96 -8.46 -13.28
CA ALA A 99 -12.75 -7.56 -14.11
C ALA A 99 -12.23 -7.74 -15.53
N ALA A 100 -13.09 -8.23 -16.42
CA ALA A 100 -12.72 -8.45 -17.81
C ALA A 100 -12.03 -7.18 -18.30
N PRO A 101 -10.87 -7.28 -18.96
CA PRO A 101 -10.16 -6.10 -19.41
C PRO A 101 -11.14 -5.29 -20.24
N SER A 102 -11.56 -4.15 -19.70
CA SER A 102 -12.34 -3.18 -20.47
C SER A 102 -11.44 -2.84 -21.64
N SER A 103 -11.87 -3.18 -22.84
CA SER A 103 -11.13 -3.09 -24.10
C SER A 103 -10.87 -1.65 -24.54
N GLU A 104 -10.73 -0.71 -23.60
CA GLU A 104 -10.58 0.73 -23.82
C GLU A 104 -9.29 1.29 -23.18
N GLN A 105 -8.48 0.47 -22.51
CA GLN A 105 -7.11 0.86 -22.16
C GLN A 105 -6.13 0.41 -23.25
N GLU A 106 -6.40 0.90 -24.46
CA GLU A 106 -5.50 0.85 -25.59
C GLU A 106 -4.34 1.82 -25.32
N ALA A 107 -3.24 1.27 -24.79
CA ALA A 107 -1.85 1.69 -24.96
C ALA A 107 -1.56 3.20 -25.17
N THR A 108 -1.94 4.07 -24.23
CA THR A 108 -1.45 5.45 -24.18
C THR A 108 -0.15 5.54 -23.37
N GLY A 109 0.91 4.86 -23.81
CA GLY A 109 2.20 4.90 -23.11
C GLY A 109 3.37 4.42 -23.96
N VAL A 110 4.32 5.32 -24.23
CA VAL A 110 5.63 5.13 -24.91
C VAL A 110 5.57 4.69 -26.39
N THR A 111 4.68 3.77 -26.77
CA THR A 111 4.52 3.28 -28.15
C THR A 111 3.94 4.36 -29.08
N ASP A 112 2.92 5.10 -28.62
CA ASP A 112 2.35 6.25 -29.37
C ASP A 112 3.38 7.39 -29.56
N LEU A 113 4.23 7.62 -28.56
CA LEU A 113 5.29 8.63 -28.64
C LEU A 113 6.31 8.30 -29.73
N ARG A 114 6.70 7.01 -29.83
CA ARG A 114 7.63 6.55 -30.88
C ARG A 114 7.03 6.65 -32.27
N ALA A 115 5.74 6.33 -32.42
CA ALA A 115 5.04 6.47 -33.70
C ALA A 115 4.94 7.94 -34.16
N ARG A 116 4.65 8.87 -33.24
CA ARG A 116 4.61 10.31 -33.50
C ARG A 116 5.97 10.88 -33.89
N ILE A 117 7.04 10.45 -33.25
CA ILE A 117 8.42 10.88 -33.58
C ILE A 117 8.83 10.39 -34.97
N ALA A 118 8.48 9.15 -35.33
CA ALA A 118 8.77 8.60 -36.66
C ALA A 118 8.03 9.37 -37.77
N LYS A 119 6.75 9.70 -37.56
CA LYS A 119 5.94 10.45 -38.53
C LYS A 119 6.50 11.86 -38.78
N LYS A 120 6.89 12.57 -37.72
CA LYS A 120 7.49 13.92 -37.84
C LYS A 120 8.82 13.94 -38.59
N LYS A 121 9.54 12.82 -38.63
CA LYS A 121 10.84 12.68 -39.32
C LYS A 121 10.70 12.32 -40.81
N ALA A 122 9.51 11.91 -41.25
CA ALA A 122 9.21 11.60 -42.66
C ALA A 122 8.61 12.80 -43.41
N GLU A 123 8.16 13.83 -42.70
CA GLU A 123 7.51 15.03 -43.23
C GLU A 123 8.46 16.25 -43.35
N GLY A 124 9.76 16.08 -43.08
CA GLY A 124 10.81 17.09 -43.25
C GLY A 124 12.02 16.51 -43.96
#